data_AF-A0AA36BWG0-F1
#
_entry.id   AF-A0AA36BWG0-F1
#
_cell.length_a   1.000
_cell.length_b   1.000
_cell.length_c   1.000
_cell.angle_alpha   90.00
_cell.angle_beta   90.00
_cell.angle_gamma   90.00
#
_symmetry.space_group_name_H-M   'P 1'
#
loop_
_entity.id
_entity.type
_entity.pdbx_description
1 polymer ?
#
loop_
_entity_poly.entity_id
_entity_poly.type
_entity_poly.pdbx_seq_one_letter_code
_entity_poly.pdbx_strand_id
1 'polypeptide(L)'
;MSSEQGHHISQERFMQIRVDFKEHMDDIRSFLDFAVPSGLLTDRQEHEIKSKTNSDEQTRKLHDYIFKKLPYDSDKLMSALNESEHFKIFDLLDEVTVYPMKNKPHGRVILINNLKFDDGSKYNKRLGSEKDVEGITELFKAFNFEVRSYLNKTAEEMKDITTKEASESTASEDCFVMFFMSHGTVGNIIGTDGKELSYSIIHTILKESSQLKDKPKLIYVNTCQVKPMVDNVPKGTDASSTKENTCRSETQVKVDAECSSAGESNSEKEYIGQYFNVPDLYVTFATVPEGINYRTKESGTVFIKSLISVYETNKDRCDISSLSSDINSELSKECKEINMDQVSSCYSTLKRKVILRATD
;
A
#
# COMPACT_ATOMS: atom_id res chain seq x y z
N MET A 1 25.54 10.15 16.35
CA MET A 1 25.87 8.90 15.64
C MET A 1 24.97 8.87 14.42
N SER A 2 25.51 9.22 13.25
CA SER A 2 24.73 9.29 12.02
C SER A 2 24.26 7.89 11.66
N SER A 3 22.96 7.73 11.51
CA SER A 3 22.34 6.56 10.92
C SER A 3 22.92 6.37 9.52
N GLU A 4 23.74 5.35 9.30
CA GLU A 4 24.16 4.94 7.96
C GLU A 4 22.90 4.55 7.18
N GLN A 5 22.45 5.46 6.30
CA GLN A 5 21.51 5.11 5.25
C GLN A 5 22.22 4.10 4.35
N GLY A 6 21.90 2.81 4.50
CA GLY A 6 22.41 1.78 3.61
C GLY A 6 21.73 1.88 2.24
N HIS A 7 22.35 2.60 1.31
CA HIS A 7 21.96 2.75 -0.08
C HIS A 7 22.16 1.42 -0.82
N HIS A 8 21.28 1.13 -1.77
CA HIS A 8 21.41 -0.04 -2.63
C HIS A 8 21.17 0.37 -4.08
N ILE A 9 22.26 0.52 -4.83
CA ILE A 9 22.25 0.90 -6.24
C ILE A 9 22.55 -0.35 -7.05
N SER A 10 21.54 -0.87 -7.75
CA SER A 10 21.75 -2.01 -8.65
C SER A 10 22.56 -1.61 -9.88
N GLN A 11 23.26 -2.58 -10.47
CA GLN A 11 23.94 -2.40 -11.76
C GLN A 11 22.98 -1.93 -12.86
N GLU A 12 21.75 -2.43 -12.86
CA GLU A 12 20.69 -2.02 -13.80
C GLU A 12 20.34 -0.54 -13.63
N ARG A 13 20.14 -0.07 -12.39
CA ARG A 13 19.86 1.36 -12.12
C ARG A 13 21.03 2.24 -12.54
N PHE A 14 22.26 1.85 -12.19
CA PHE A 14 23.44 2.62 -12.59
C PHE A 14 23.58 2.70 -14.12
N MET A 15 23.23 1.64 -14.85
CA MET A 15 23.20 1.66 -16.32
C MET A 15 22.12 2.56 -16.91
N GLN A 16 20.94 2.66 -16.27
CA GLN A 16 19.86 3.54 -16.74
C GLN A 16 20.29 5.01 -16.76
N ILE A 17 21.07 5.44 -15.77
CA ILE A 17 21.55 6.82 -15.67
C ILE A 17 22.87 7.06 -16.41
N ARG A 18 23.35 6.13 -17.24
CA ARG A 18 24.68 6.21 -17.85
C ARG A 18 24.89 7.49 -18.68
N VAL A 19 23.84 7.95 -19.35
CA VAL A 19 23.88 9.19 -20.16
C VAL A 19 24.01 10.39 -19.23
N ASP A 20 23.15 10.48 -18.20
CA ASP A 20 23.16 11.56 -17.21
C ASP A 20 24.45 11.57 -16.38
N PHE A 21 24.97 10.39 -16.01
CA PHE A 21 26.26 10.23 -15.34
C PHE A 21 27.38 10.83 -16.18
N LYS A 22 27.37 10.62 -17.51
CA LYS A 22 28.36 11.23 -18.40
C LYS A 22 28.18 12.75 -18.47
N GLU A 23 26.95 13.21 -18.57
CA GLU A 23 26.62 14.63 -18.70
C GLU A 23 26.93 15.44 -17.44
N HIS A 24 26.77 14.84 -16.26
CA HIS A 24 26.85 15.52 -14.97
C HIS A 24 28.12 15.19 -14.17
N MET A 25 29.03 14.37 -14.70
CA MET A 25 30.36 14.12 -14.13
C MET A 25 31.35 15.13 -14.73
N ASP A 26 31.21 16.39 -14.33
CA ASP A 26 31.94 17.53 -14.85
C ASP A 26 33.32 17.75 -14.20
N ASP A 27 33.49 17.37 -12.92
CA ASP A 27 34.78 17.37 -12.22
C ASP A 27 35.18 16.00 -11.66
N ILE A 28 35.69 15.16 -12.55
CA ILE A 28 36.23 13.83 -12.21
C ILE A 28 37.33 13.91 -11.15
N ARG A 29 38.14 14.97 -11.11
CA ARG A 29 39.25 15.06 -10.14
C ARG A 29 38.72 15.23 -8.74
N SER A 30 37.78 16.15 -8.55
CA SER A 30 37.05 16.32 -7.29
C SER A 30 36.43 15.00 -6.84
N PHE A 31 35.74 14.28 -7.73
CA PHE A 31 35.18 12.97 -7.39
C PHE A 31 36.25 11.95 -6.93
N LEU A 32 37.37 11.85 -7.65
CA LEU A 32 38.44 10.91 -7.33
C LEU A 32 39.10 11.19 -5.96
N ASP A 33 39.19 12.45 -5.56
CA ASP A 33 39.78 12.86 -4.28
C ASP A 33 39.00 12.30 -3.06
N PHE A 34 37.73 11.91 -3.24
CA PHE A 34 36.92 11.24 -2.21
C PHE A 34 36.69 9.74 -2.50
N ALA A 35 36.61 9.35 -3.77
CA ALA A 35 36.39 7.96 -4.17
C ALA A 35 37.57 7.04 -3.84
N VAL A 36 38.81 7.53 -3.91
CA VAL A 36 39.99 6.71 -3.60
C VAL A 36 40.14 6.51 -2.09
N PRO A 37 40.10 7.56 -1.24
CA PRO A 37 40.23 7.39 0.21
C PRO A 37 39.09 6.57 0.84
N SER A 38 37.87 6.64 0.32
CA SER A 38 36.74 5.81 0.77
C SER A 38 36.88 4.32 0.40
N GLY A 39 37.86 3.96 -0.42
CA GLY A 39 38.06 2.61 -0.95
C GLY A 39 37.10 2.25 -2.10
N LEU A 40 36.29 3.21 -2.59
CA LEU A 40 35.47 3.02 -3.79
C LEU A 40 36.34 2.82 -5.03
N LEU A 41 37.54 3.39 -5.08
CA LEU A 41 38.54 3.13 -6.12
C LEU A 41 39.91 2.88 -5.49
N THR A 42 40.79 2.23 -6.25
CA THR A 42 42.20 2.04 -5.88
C THR A 42 43.07 3.08 -6.56
N ASP A 43 44.25 3.38 -6.01
CA ASP A 43 45.22 4.31 -6.62
C ASP A 43 45.57 3.91 -8.07
N ARG A 44 45.63 2.59 -8.33
CA ARG A 44 45.85 2.07 -9.68
C ARG A 44 44.70 2.45 -10.62
N GLN A 45 43.46 2.30 -10.19
CA GLN A 45 42.29 2.65 -10.99
C GLN A 45 42.23 4.16 -11.25
N GLU A 46 42.56 4.96 -10.25
CA GLU A 46 42.67 6.41 -10.38
C GLU A 46 43.70 6.80 -11.45
N HIS A 47 44.91 6.24 -11.39
CA HIS A 47 45.95 6.49 -12.39
C HIS A 47 45.50 6.06 -13.80
N GLU A 48 44.85 4.90 -13.91
CA GLU A 48 44.33 4.43 -15.20
C GLU A 48 43.21 5.31 -15.77
N ILE A 49 42.36 5.91 -14.92
CA ILE A 49 41.36 6.90 -15.32
C ILE A 49 42.07 8.18 -15.78
N LYS A 50 42.94 8.77 -14.94
CA LYS A 50 43.67 10.01 -15.24
C LYS A 50 44.55 9.90 -16.50
N SER A 51 45.02 8.69 -16.85
CA SER A 51 45.82 8.44 -18.05
C SER A 51 45.06 8.50 -19.39
N LYS A 52 43.71 8.59 -19.36
CA LYS A 52 42.91 8.66 -20.59
C LYS A 52 43.00 10.02 -21.28
N THR A 53 42.85 10.00 -22.60
CA THR A 53 43.22 11.13 -23.47
C THR A 53 42.25 12.29 -23.40
N ASN A 54 40.98 12.01 -23.09
CA ASN A 54 39.92 13.01 -23.04
C ASN A 54 38.91 12.68 -21.93
N SER A 55 38.10 13.67 -21.55
CA SER A 55 37.11 13.56 -20.48
C SER A 55 36.11 12.42 -20.70
N ASP A 56 35.64 12.22 -21.94
CA ASP A 56 34.70 11.15 -22.28
C ASP A 56 35.24 9.75 -21.99
N GLU A 57 36.50 9.50 -22.33
CA GLU A 57 37.19 8.25 -22.02
C GLU A 57 37.43 8.08 -20.52
N GLN A 58 37.74 9.18 -19.80
CA GLN A 58 37.88 9.19 -18.35
C GLN A 58 36.57 8.79 -17.68
N THR A 59 35.46 9.47 -18.01
CA THR A 59 34.14 9.21 -17.44
C THR A 59 33.64 7.81 -17.77
N ARG A 60 33.87 7.34 -19.00
CA ARG A 60 33.52 5.96 -19.37
C ARG A 60 34.31 4.94 -18.54
N LYS A 61 35.62 5.15 -18.37
CA LYS A 61 36.47 4.23 -17.62
C LYS A 61 36.11 4.23 -16.12
N LEU A 62 35.80 5.40 -15.58
CA LEU A 62 35.29 5.58 -14.21
C LEU A 62 33.98 4.81 -14.01
N HIS A 63 33.01 5.01 -14.90
CA HIS A 63 31.73 4.32 -14.87
C HIS A 63 31.92 2.79 -14.90
N ASP A 64 32.78 2.27 -15.79
CA ASP A 64 33.06 0.83 -15.88
C ASP A 64 33.65 0.24 -14.58
N TYR A 65 34.43 1.03 -13.83
CA TYR A 65 34.95 0.59 -12.53
C TYR A 65 33.89 0.61 -11.44
N ILE A 66 33.10 1.67 -11.34
CA ILE A 66 32.01 1.78 -10.37
C ILE A 66 30.97 0.68 -10.61
N PHE A 67 30.57 0.45 -11.86
CA PHE A 67 29.59 -0.58 -12.23
C PHE A 67 29.94 -1.96 -11.67
N LYS A 68 31.22 -2.36 -11.70
CA LYS A 68 31.69 -3.66 -11.20
C LYS A 68 31.66 -3.78 -9.68
N LYS A 69 31.65 -2.66 -8.96
CA LYS A 69 31.63 -2.61 -7.49
C LYS A 69 30.23 -2.53 -6.92
N LEU A 70 29.25 -2.16 -7.74
CA LEU A 70 27.85 -2.16 -7.37
C LEU A 70 27.27 -3.59 -7.36
N PRO A 71 26.36 -3.92 -6.43
CA PRO A 71 25.72 -3.01 -5.46
C PRO A 71 26.49 -2.84 -4.14
N TYR A 72 27.61 -3.54 -3.94
CA TYR A 72 28.27 -3.64 -2.63
C TYR A 72 28.87 -2.32 -2.13
N ASP A 73 29.43 -1.52 -3.02
CA ASP A 73 30.02 -0.22 -2.67
C ASP A 73 29.05 0.97 -2.89
N SER A 74 27.73 0.73 -2.84
CA SER A 74 26.72 1.78 -3.05
C SER A 74 26.90 2.96 -2.09
N ASP A 75 27.12 2.69 -0.80
CA ASP A 75 27.28 3.76 0.21
C ASP A 75 28.53 4.61 -0.04
N LYS A 76 29.62 3.97 -0.48
CA LYS A 76 30.86 4.68 -0.82
C LYS A 76 30.68 5.55 -2.06
N LEU A 77 29.92 5.07 -3.06
CA LEU A 77 29.56 5.87 -4.23
C LEU A 77 28.74 7.10 -3.82
N MET A 78 27.72 6.91 -2.98
CA MET A 78 26.87 8.00 -2.52
C MET A 78 27.64 9.03 -1.68
N SER A 79 28.50 8.58 -0.75
CA SER A 79 29.38 9.47 0.02
C SER A 79 30.34 10.24 -0.89
N ALA A 80 31.01 9.58 -1.83
CA ALA A 80 31.91 10.26 -2.77
C ALA A 80 31.19 11.29 -3.63
N LEU A 81 30.00 10.99 -4.15
CA LEU A 81 29.19 11.94 -4.94
C LEU A 81 28.75 13.15 -4.12
N ASN A 82 28.33 12.93 -2.88
CA ASN A 82 27.90 14.00 -1.98
C ASN A 82 29.08 14.90 -1.56
N GLU A 83 30.22 14.32 -1.19
CA GLU A 83 31.40 15.07 -0.75
C GLU A 83 32.09 15.83 -1.89
N SER A 84 32.01 15.31 -3.12
CA SER A 84 32.51 15.98 -4.32
C SER A 84 31.50 16.92 -4.98
N GLU A 85 30.35 17.16 -4.35
CA GLU A 85 29.28 18.07 -4.81
C GLU A 85 28.64 17.70 -6.17
N HIS A 86 28.71 16.42 -6.57
CA HIS A 86 28.05 15.91 -7.78
C HIS A 86 26.55 15.62 -7.53
N PHE A 87 25.83 16.63 -7.03
CA PHE A 87 24.45 16.47 -6.53
C PHE A 87 23.47 15.98 -7.59
N LYS A 88 23.63 16.34 -8.86
CA LYS A 88 22.73 15.83 -9.92
C LYS A 88 22.81 14.31 -10.07
N ILE A 89 24.01 13.74 -10.02
CA ILE A 89 24.21 12.29 -10.09
C ILE A 89 23.77 11.66 -8.77
N PHE A 90 24.10 12.30 -7.65
CA PHE A 90 23.64 11.88 -6.33
C PHE A 90 22.13 11.76 -6.32
N ASP A 91 21.37 12.78 -6.71
CA ASP A 91 19.90 12.78 -6.72
C ASP A 91 19.34 11.70 -7.64
N LEU A 92 19.92 11.49 -8.82
CA LEU A 92 19.52 10.41 -9.73
C LEU A 92 19.75 9.02 -9.13
N LEU A 93 20.71 8.86 -8.22
CA LEU A 93 21.00 7.60 -7.54
C LEU A 93 20.32 7.48 -6.18
N ASP A 94 20.09 8.61 -5.50
CA ASP A 94 19.36 8.80 -4.25
C ASP A 94 17.86 8.91 -4.46
N GLU A 95 17.39 8.89 -5.71
CA GLU A 95 16.11 8.33 -6.04
C GLU A 95 16.11 6.85 -5.59
N VAL A 96 15.97 6.66 -4.28
CA VAL A 96 15.56 5.44 -3.60
C VAL A 96 14.14 5.22 -4.08
N THR A 97 14.00 4.77 -5.32
CA THR A 97 12.72 4.57 -6.01
C THR A 97 11.88 3.50 -5.30
N VAL A 98 12.42 2.82 -4.29
CA VAL A 98 11.78 1.73 -3.55
C VAL A 98 12.07 1.83 -2.03
N TYR A 99 11.06 1.72 -1.17
CA TYR A 99 11.25 1.59 0.27
C TYR A 99 12.08 0.33 0.61
N PRO A 100 13.02 0.42 1.56
CA PRO A 100 13.76 -0.75 2.03
C PRO A 100 12.82 -1.80 2.64
N MET A 101 12.88 -3.04 2.14
CA MET A 101 12.21 -4.22 2.69
C MET A 101 13.31 -5.21 3.12
N LYS A 102 14.01 -4.92 4.21
CA LYS A 102 15.27 -5.60 4.61
C LYS A 102 15.08 -6.64 5.71
N ASN A 103 14.07 -6.47 6.56
CA ASN A 103 13.82 -7.33 7.71
C ASN A 103 13.04 -8.59 7.35
N LYS A 104 13.17 -9.65 8.15
CA LYS A 104 12.36 -10.87 8.05
C LYS A 104 11.87 -11.23 9.46
N PRO A 105 10.56 -11.12 9.75
CA PRO A 105 9.51 -10.64 8.85
C PRO A 105 9.69 -9.15 8.46
N HIS A 106 9.14 -8.74 7.32
CA HIS A 106 9.11 -7.33 6.89
C HIS A 106 8.27 -6.45 7.82
N GLY A 107 7.37 -7.05 8.57
CA GLY A 107 6.49 -6.39 9.51
C GLY A 107 5.30 -7.26 9.85
N ARG A 108 4.31 -6.64 10.50
CA ARG A 108 3.02 -7.26 10.79
C ARG A 108 1.93 -6.77 9.84
N VAL A 109 1.04 -7.69 9.47
CA VAL A 109 -0.27 -7.41 8.89
C VAL A 109 -1.31 -7.48 10.00
N ILE A 110 -1.96 -6.36 10.26
CA ILE A 110 -3.04 -6.24 11.24
C ILE A 110 -4.37 -6.40 10.51
N LEU A 111 -5.07 -7.51 10.72
CA LEU A 111 -6.27 -7.86 9.98
C LEU A 111 -7.49 -7.84 10.92
N ILE A 112 -8.31 -6.81 10.82
CA ILE A 112 -9.58 -6.73 11.54
C ILE A 112 -10.70 -7.24 10.63
N ASN A 113 -11.35 -8.34 11.04
CA ASN A 113 -12.50 -8.92 10.35
C ASN A 113 -13.73 -8.90 11.25
N ASN A 114 -14.73 -8.10 10.89
CA ASN A 114 -16.04 -8.15 11.52
C ASN A 114 -16.95 -9.05 10.69
N LEU A 115 -17.28 -10.21 11.25
CA LEU A 115 -18.13 -11.24 10.64
C LEU A 115 -19.56 -11.18 11.17
N LYS A 116 -19.72 -10.96 12.48
CA LYS A 116 -21.01 -10.96 13.19
C LYS A 116 -21.17 -9.62 13.92
N PHE A 117 -22.38 -9.09 13.88
CA PHE A 117 -22.77 -7.82 14.48
C PHE A 117 -23.87 -8.06 15.51
N ASP A 118 -23.93 -7.21 16.53
CA ASP A 118 -24.85 -7.34 17.65
C ASP A 118 -26.31 -7.10 17.19
N ASP A 119 -26.51 -6.05 16.40
CA ASP A 119 -27.78 -5.80 15.72
C ASP A 119 -27.82 -6.48 14.35
N GLY A 120 -28.15 -7.78 14.37
CA GLY A 120 -28.33 -8.56 13.15
C GLY A 120 -29.53 -8.15 12.29
N SER A 121 -30.41 -7.26 12.76
CA SER A 121 -31.52 -6.71 11.97
C SER A 121 -31.07 -5.55 11.08
N LYS A 122 -30.06 -4.81 11.53
CA LYS A 122 -29.44 -3.71 10.77
C LYS A 122 -28.24 -4.17 9.96
N TYR A 123 -27.46 -5.12 10.49
CA TYR A 123 -26.19 -5.54 9.92
C TYR A 123 -26.12 -7.06 9.72
N ASN A 124 -26.23 -7.49 8.47
CA ASN A 124 -26.16 -8.91 8.11
C ASN A 124 -24.80 -9.53 8.44
N LYS A 125 -24.79 -10.84 8.73
CA LYS A 125 -23.54 -11.60 8.89
C LYS A 125 -22.75 -11.64 7.59
N ARG A 126 -21.44 -11.40 7.68
CA ARG A 126 -20.53 -11.30 6.54
C ARG A 126 -19.96 -12.66 6.10
N LEU A 127 -20.84 -13.65 5.89
CA LEU A 127 -20.43 -15.01 5.49
C LEU A 127 -19.52 -14.99 4.25
N GLY A 128 -18.47 -15.80 4.25
CA GLY A 128 -17.43 -15.80 3.23
C GLY A 128 -16.21 -14.95 3.59
N SER A 129 -16.30 -14.01 4.55
CA SER A 129 -15.12 -13.20 4.94
C SER A 129 -14.00 -14.01 5.59
N GLU A 130 -14.29 -15.24 6.04
CA GLU A 130 -13.28 -16.18 6.51
C GLU A 130 -12.33 -16.61 5.38
N LYS A 131 -12.83 -16.68 4.13
CA LYS A 131 -12.00 -16.95 2.94
C LYS A 131 -11.08 -15.80 2.60
N ASP A 132 -11.55 -14.58 2.80
CA ASP A 132 -10.71 -13.38 2.68
C ASP A 132 -9.54 -13.44 3.69
N VAL A 133 -9.82 -13.79 4.96
CA VAL A 133 -8.80 -13.93 6.00
C VAL A 133 -7.76 -15.00 5.62
N GLU A 134 -8.21 -16.16 5.16
CA GLU A 134 -7.37 -17.28 4.73
C GLU A 134 -6.41 -16.84 3.63
N GLY A 135 -6.94 -16.31 2.52
CA GLY A 135 -6.13 -15.91 1.37
C GLY A 135 -5.19 -14.73 1.65
N ILE A 136 -5.63 -13.71 2.40
CA ILE A 136 -4.73 -12.61 2.84
C ILE A 136 -3.59 -13.17 3.71
N THR A 137 -3.91 -14.11 4.61
CA THR A 137 -2.92 -14.70 5.50
C THR A 137 -1.86 -15.49 4.73
N GLU A 138 -2.27 -16.31 3.76
CA GLU A 138 -1.36 -17.08 2.92
C GLU A 138 -0.47 -16.17 2.07
N LEU A 139 -1.08 -15.19 1.39
CA LEU A 139 -0.38 -14.24 0.53
C LEU A 139 0.69 -13.44 1.30
N PHE A 140 0.32 -12.82 2.41
CA PHE A 140 1.26 -11.97 3.14
C PHE A 140 2.32 -12.77 3.90
N LYS A 141 2.03 -14.01 4.30
CA LYS A 141 3.08 -14.93 4.79
C LYS A 141 4.09 -15.26 3.70
N ALA A 142 3.64 -15.51 2.47
CA ALA A 142 4.54 -15.72 1.33
C ALA A 142 5.42 -14.47 1.10
N PHE A 143 4.88 -13.27 1.32
CA PHE A 143 5.65 -12.01 1.35
C PHE A 143 6.43 -11.76 2.65
N ASN A 144 6.68 -12.76 3.50
CA ASN A 144 7.42 -12.62 4.76
C ASN A 144 6.84 -11.63 5.78
N PHE A 145 5.52 -11.55 5.92
CA PHE A 145 4.88 -10.84 7.02
C PHE A 145 4.36 -11.80 8.10
N GLU A 146 4.34 -11.32 9.33
CA GLU A 146 3.54 -11.94 10.40
C GLU A 146 2.11 -11.43 10.30
N VAL A 147 1.11 -12.31 10.32
CA VAL A 147 -0.31 -11.91 10.21
C VAL A 147 -0.98 -12.06 11.57
N ARG A 148 -1.56 -10.96 12.07
CA ARG A 148 -2.34 -10.91 13.31
C ARG A 148 -3.79 -10.58 13.00
N SER A 149 -4.69 -11.52 13.28
CA SER A 149 -6.11 -11.37 13.00
C SER A 149 -6.92 -11.07 14.26
N TYR A 150 -7.86 -10.15 14.11
CA TYR A 150 -8.81 -9.74 15.14
C TYR A 150 -10.23 -9.93 14.59
N LEU A 151 -11.00 -10.79 15.24
CA LEU A 151 -12.35 -11.14 14.83
C LEU A 151 -13.39 -10.41 15.68
N ASN A 152 -14.41 -9.82 15.02
CA ASN A 152 -15.60 -9.20 15.65
C ASN A 152 -15.24 -8.15 16.71
N LYS A 153 -14.86 -6.96 16.25
CA LYS A 153 -14.47 -5.82 17.08
C LYS A 153 -15.46 -4.67 17.01
N THR A 154 -15.79 -4.16 18.18
CA THR A 154 -16.55 -2.91 18.33
C THR A 154 -15.75 -1.73 17.78
N ALA A 155 -16.41 -0.59 17.54
CA ALA A 155 -15.74 0.59 17.02
C ALA A 155 -14.56 1.04 17.93
N GLU A 156 -14.77 1.00 19.26
CA GLU A 156 -13.73 1.37 20.22
C GLU A 156 -12.58 0.36 20.24
N GLU A 157 -12.86 -0.95 20.21
CA GLU A 157 -11.78 -1.95 20.13
C GLU A 157 -10.97 -1.83 18.83
N MET A 158 -11.60 -1.52 17.69
CA MET A 158 -10.87 -1.30 16.44
C MET A 158 -9.93 -0.10 16.55
N LYS A 159 -10.38 0.99 17.17
CA LYS A 159 -9.56 2.17 17.46
C LYS A 159 -8.40 1.83 18.40
N ASP A 160 -8.66 1.08 19.47
CA ASP A 160 -7.64 0.66 20.43
C ASP A 160 -6.59 -0.24 19.78
N ILE A 161 -7.01 -1.20 18.94
CA ILE A 161 -6.10 -2.05 18.17
C ILE A 161 -5.26 -1.20 17.21
N THR A 162 -5.89 -0.28 16.46
CA THR A 162 -5.16 0.61 15.53
C THR A 162 -4.10 1.42 16.28
N THR A 163 -4.48 2.01 17.41
CA THR A 163 -3.59 2.82 18.26
C THR A 163 -2.44 1.97 18.80
N LYS A 164 -2.76 0.82 19.38
CA LYS A 164 -1.79 -0.11 19.95
C LYS A 164 -0.78 -0.57 18.91
N GLU A 165 -1.23 -1.12 17.79
CA GLU A 165 -0.33 -1.69 16.77
C GLU A 165 0.52 -0.60 16.09
N ALA A 166 -0.03 0.61 15.90
CA ALA A 166 0.76 1.75 15.43
C ALA A 166 1.84 2.18 16.45
N SER A 167 1.55 2.11 17.75
CA SER A 167 2.48 2.48 18.83
C SER A 167 3.50 1.40 19.16
N GLU A 168 3.19 0.14 18.90
CA GLU A 168 4.07 -1.02 19.11
C GLU A 168 4.90 -1.35 17.87
N SER A 169 4.82 -0.53 16.80
CA SER A 169 5.67 -0.76 15.64
C SER A 169 7.15 -0.54 16.00
N THR A 170 8.04 -1.40 15.51
CA THR A 170 9.46 -1.39 15.92
C THR A 170 10.39 -1.04 14.76
N ALA A 171 11.63 -0.65 15.04
CA ALA A 171 12.62 -0.35 14.00
C ALA A 171 12.97 -1.56 13.11
N SER A 172 12.68 -2.79 13.56
CA SER A 172 12.84 -4.03 12.80
C SER A 172 11.64 -4.37 11.91
N GLU A 173 10.65 -3.49 11.81
CA GLU A 173 9.56 -3.60 10.84
C GLU A 173 9.76 -2.57 9.73
N ASP A 174 9.91 -3.07 8.50
CA ASP A 174 10.06 -2.25 7.29
C ASP A 174 8.75 -1.55 6.93
N CYS A 175 7.62 -2.25 7.09
CA CYS A 175 6.32 -1.84 6.57
C CYS A 175 5.19 -2.12 7.57
N PHE A 176 4.24 -1.19 7.66
CA PHE A 176 3.02 -1.36 8.44
C PHE A 176 1.84 -1.65 7.51
N VAL A 177 1.16 -2.77 7.71
CA VAL A 177 0.04 -3.19 6.86
C VAL A 177 -1.20 -3.40 7.72
N MET A 178 -2.34 -2.86 7.29
CA MET A 178 -3.61 -3.02 8.00
C MET A 178 -4.78 -3.26 7.06
N PHE A 179 -5.61 -4.25 7.39
CA PHE A 179 -6.87 -4.56 6.71
C PHE A 179 -8.05 -4.27 7.65
N PHE A 180 -9.01 -3.50 7.16
CA PHE A 180 -10.31 -3.32 7.79
C PHE A 180 -11.38 -4.01 6.93
N MET A 181 -11.98 -5.08 7.44
CA MET A 181 -13.03 -5.82 6.74
C MET A 181 -14.31 -5.82 7.57
N SER A 182 -15.28 -4.99 7.18
CA SER A 182 -16.53 -4.80 7.93
C SER A 182 -17.64 -4.27 7.01
N HIS A 183 -18.79 -3.94 7.59
CA HIS A 183 -19.72 -2.99 6.98
C HIS A 183 -19.12 -1.57 7.06
N GLY A 184 -19.58 -0.68 6.19
CA GLY A 184 -19.07 0.69 6.14
C GLY A 184 -20.05 1.65 5.48
N THR A 185 -19.88 2.91 5.82
CA THR A 185 -20.53 4.07 5.20
C THR A 185 -19.44 4.99 4.67
N VAL A 186 -19.81 6.02 3.89
CA VAL A 186 -18.82 7.03 3.47
C VAL A 186 -18.10 7.57 4.70
N GLY A 187 -16.77 7.50 4.69
CA GLY A 187 -15.91 8.05 5.74
C GLY A 187 -15.77 7.20 7.02
N ASN A 188 -16.47 6.07 7.14
CA ASN A 188 -16.57 5.33 8.39
C ASN A 188 -16.57 3.80 8.23
N ILE A 189 -16.11 3.12 9.27
CA ILE A 189 -16.13 1.66 9.42
C ILE A 189 -17.07 1.30 10.56
N ILE A 190 -17.99 0.37 10.32
CA ILE A 190 -18.96 -0.05 11.34
C ILE A 190 -18.33 -1.11 12.25
N GLY A 191 -18.37 -0.88 13.57
CA GLY A 191 -18.03 -1.88 14.59
C GLY A 191 -19.14 -2.90 14.80
N THR A 192 -18.86 -3.99 15.50
CA THR A 192 -19.88 -5.02 15.79
C THR A 192 -21.04 -4.50 16.64
N ASP A 193 -20.79 -3.45 17.43
CA ASP A 193 -21.77 -2.70 18.22
C ASP A 193 -22.61 -1.72 17.38
N GLY A 194 -22.41 -1.69 16.06
CA GLY A 194 -23.11 -0.83 15.12
C GLY A 194 -22.67 0.64 15.14
N LYS A 195 -21.67 0.99 15.96
CA LYS A 195 -21.06 2.32 16.01
C LYS A 195 -19.99 2.50 14.93
N GLU A 196 -19.60 3.75 14.72
CA GLU A 196 -18.69 4.13 13.64
C GLU A 196 -17.28 4.43 14.17
N LEU A 197 -16.27 3.88 13.47
CA LEU A 197 -14.88 4.34 13.53
C LEU A 197 -14.61 5.18 12.27
N SER A 198 -14.39 6.47 12.45
CA SER A 198 -14.15 7.38 11.32
C SER A 198 -12.73 7.28 10.77
N TYR A 199 -12.59 7.49 9.46
CA TYR A 199 -11.28 7.57 8.81
C TYR A 199 -10.41 8.69 9.39
N SER A 200 -11.00 9.79 9.86
CA SER A 200 -10.29 10.88 10.53
C SER A 200 -9.59 10.45 11.82
N ILE A 201 -10.15 9.48 12.56
CA ILE A 201 -9.49 8.92 13.75
C ILE A 201 -8.28 8.08 13.33
N ILE A 202 -8.46 7.21 12.33
CA ILE A 202 -7.37 6.38 11.78
C ILE A 202 -6.24 7.27 11.24
N HIS A 203 -6.58 8.33 10.51
CA HIS A 203 -5.67 9.36 10.03
C HIS A 203 -4.81 9.94 11.15
N THR A 204 -5.46 10.37 12.23
CA THR A 204 -4.80 10.98 13.38
C THR A 204 -3.82 10.01 14.01
N ILE A 205 -4.25 8.77 14.28
CA ILE A 205 -3.40 7.71 14.85
C ILE A 205 -2.15 7.47 13.98
N LEU A 206 -2.34 7.30 12.67
CA LEU A 206 -1.23 7.00 11.75
C LEU A 206 -0.27 8.19 11.60
N LYS A 207 -0.80 9.43 11.62
CA LYS A 207 -0.01 10.66 11.49
C LYS A 207 0.79 10.98 12.74
N GLU A 208 0.23 10.73 13.92
CA GLU A 208 0.86 11.05 15.20
C GLU A 208 1.80 9.95 15.69
N SER A 209 1.76 8.75 15.09
CA SER A 209 2.68 7.67 15.47
C SER A 209 4.12 7.96 15.03
N SER A 210 4.98 8.22 16.02
CA SER A 210 6.42 8.36 15.82
C SER A 210 7.08 7.06 15.35
N GLN A 211 6.53 5.90 15.72
CA GLN A 211 7.06 4.59 15.34
C GLN A 211 6.85 4.27 13.86
N LEU A 212 5.86 4.90 13.23
CA LEU A 212 5.55 4.72 11.81
C LEU A 212 6.21 5.75 10.91
N LYS A 213 7.03 6.65 11.45
CA LYS A 213 7.72 7.69 10.67
C LYS A 213 8.64 7.03 9.62
N ASP A 214 8.58 7.53 8.39
CA ASP A 214 9.37 7.10 7.22
C ASP A 214 9.20 5.62 6.80
N LYS A 215 8.22 4.90 7.38
CA LYS A 215 7.82 3.55 6.95
C LYS A 215 6.61 3.60 6.02
N PRO A 216 6.56 2.80 4.94
CA PRO A 216 5.34 2.65 4.15
C PRO A 216 4.21 2.05 5.01
N LYS A 217 3.06 2.71 4.96
CA LYS A 217 1.79 2.33 5.60
C LYS A 217 0.81 1.88 4.53
N LEU A 218 0.44 0.61 4.50
CA LEU A 218 -0.48 0.03 3.52
C LEU A 218 -1.81 -0.27 4.20
N ILE A 219 -2.87 0.44 3.82
CA ILE A 219 -4.20 0.31 4.43
C ILE A 219 -5.18 -0.21 3.38
N TYR A 220 -5.85 -1.32 3.68
CA TYR A 220 -6.83 -1.93 2.82
C TYR A 220 -8.20 -1.88 3.49
N VAL A 221 -9.15 -1.19 2.85
CA VAL A 221 -10.49 -0.95 3.40
C VAL A 221 -11.50 -1.75 2.58
N ASN A 222 -11.90 -2.89 3.14
CA ASN A 222 -12.85 -3.82 2.56
C ASN A 222 -14.25 -3.61 3.18
N THR A 223 -14.88 -2.50 2.82
CA THR A 223 -16.22 -2.10 3.28
C THR A 223 -17.04 -1.53 2.12
N CYS A 224 -18.37 -1.49 2.26
CA CYS A 224 -19.19 -0.59 1.46
C CYS A 224 -18.83 0.88 1.75
N GLN A 225 -19.20 1.77 0.83
CA GLN A 225 -19.06 3.22 0.95
C GLN A 225 -20.40 3.93 0.75
N VAL A 226 -21.51 3.31 1.17
CA VAL A 226 -22.85 3.86 0.96
C VAL A 226 -23.11 5.02 1.92
N LYS A 227 -23.99 5.96 1.55
CA LYS A 227 -24.37 7.05 2.45
C LYS A 227 -25.08 6.49 3.69
N PRO A 228 -24.89 7.11 4.87
CA PRO A 228 -25.65 6.76 6.06
C PRO A 228 -27.15 6.91 5.77
N MET A 229 -27.96 5.93 6.18
CA MET A 229 -29.41 6.13 6.19
C MET A 229 -29.74 7.25 7.19
N VAL A 230 -30.32 8.34 6.71
CA VAL A 230 -31.05 9.28 7.57
C VAL A 230 -32.38 8.62 7.89
N ASP A 231 -32.60 8.28 9.16
CA ASP A 231 -33.89 7.77 9.67
C ASP A 231 -34.96 8.88 9.63
N ASN A 232 -35.35 9.31 8.43
CA ASN A 232 -36.55 10.10 8.25
C ASN A 232 -37.74 9.14 8.28
N VAL A 233 -38.22 8.82 9.48
CA VAL A 233 -39.54 8.24 9.68
C VAL A 233 -40.52 9.40 9.90
N PRO A 234 -41.32 9.83 8.91
CA PRO A 234 -42.61 10.41 9.24
C PRO A 234 -43.43 9.29 9.89
N LYS A 235 -43.64 9.38 11.19
CA LYS A 235 -44.67 8.59 11.86
C LYS A 235 -46.01 8.94 11.22
N GLY A 236 -46.58 8.00 10.47
CA GLY A 236 -47.97 8.00 10.05
C GLY A 236 -48.15 8.04 8.54
N THR A 237 -48.52 6.90 7.95
CA THR A 237 -49.85 6.71 7.37
C THR A 237 -49.96 5.29 6.83
N ASP A 238 -51.07 4.65 7.14
CA ASP A 238 -51.40 3.29 6.73
C ASP A 238 -51.55 3.23 5.20
N ALA A 239 -50.73 2.42 4.52
CA ALA A 239 -51.02 2.01 3.15
C ALA A 239 -50.39 0.64 2.85
N SER A 240 -51.30 -0.32 2.67
CA SER A 240 -51.09 -1.69 2.25
C SER A 240 -50.44 -1.80 0.86
N SER A 241 -49.75 -2.93 0.69
CA SER A 241 -49.63 -3.78 -0.52
C SER A 241 -48.66 -3.44 -1.66
N THR A 242 -47.82 -4.46 -1.90
CA THR A 242 -47.35 -5.04 -3.17
C THR A 242 -46.27 -4.32 -3.98
N LYS A 243 -45.10 -4.98 -4.08
CA LYS A 243 -44.65 -5.64 -5.33
C LYS A 243 -43.52 -6.63 -5.03
N GLU A 244 -43.86 -7.92 -5.14
CA GLU A 244 -42.91 -8.99 -5.42
C GLU A 244 -42.20 -8.67 -6.74
N ASN A 245 -40.86 -8.73 -6.77
CA ASN A 245 -40.12 -8.90 -8.01
C ASN A 245 -39.29 -10.18 -7.89
N THR A 246 -39.83 -11.21 -8.54
CA THR A 246 -39.18 -12.47 -8.83
C THR A 246 -38.04 -12.28 -9.83
N CYS A 247 -36.82 -12.60 -9.42
CA CYS A 247 -35.82 -13.19 -10.30
C CYS A 247 -34.91 -14.08 -9.45
N ARG A 248 -35.18 -15.38 -9.52
CA ARG A 248 -34.52 -16.44 -8.75
C ARG A 248 -33.42 -17.02 -9.65
N SER A 249 -32.17 -16.66 -9.39
CA SER A 249 -31.00 -17.47 -9.76
C SER A 249 -30.29 -17.86 -8.46
N GLU A 250 -29.96 -19.14 -8.32
CA GLU A 250 -29.43 -19.76 -7.10
C GLU A 250 -27.92 -19.53 -6.91
N THR A 251 -27.45 -18.29 -7.10
CA THR A 251 -26.11 -17.86 -6.70
C THR A 251 -26.29 -16.76 -5.66
N GLN A 252 -26.14 -17.08 -4.38
CA GLN A 252 -26.41 -16.14 -3.28
C GLN A 252 -25.34 -15.05 -3.16
N VAL A 253 -25.35 -14.09 -4.09
CA VAL A 253 -24.54 -12.86 -4.01
C VAL A 253 -25.05 -12.04 -2.81
N LYS A 254 -24.14 -11.69 -1.90
CA LYS A 254 -24.43 -10.88 -0.71
C LYS A 254 -23.68 -9.56 -0.79
N VAL A 255 -24.27 -8.55 -0.17
CA VAL A 255 -23.71 -7.20 -0.08
C VAL A 255 -23.33 -6.89 1.38
N ASP A 256 -22.27 -6.10 1.56
CA ASP A 256 -21.88 -5.53 2.86
C ASP A 256 -22.77 -4.34 3.29
N ALA A 257 -23.90 -4.11 2.61
CA ALA A 257 -24.98 -3.22 3.06
C ALA A 257 -26.25 -3.55 2.26
N GLU A 258 -27.37 -3.88 2.92
CA GLU A 258 -28.68 -3.87 2.27
C GLU A 258 -29.19 -2.43 2.22
N CYS A 259 -29.21 -1.80 1.04
CA CYS A 259 -29.79 -0.47 0.86
C CYS A 259 -31.16 -0.57 0.18
N SER A 260 -32.22 -0.24 0.93
CA SER A 260 -33.42 0.38 0.35
C SER A 260 -33.05 1.81 -0.06
N SER A 261 -33.36 2.18 -1.30
CA SER A 261 -33.02 3.46 -1.97
C SER A 261 -33.00 4.68 -1.05
N ALA A 262 -31.86 5.38 -0.98
CA ALA A 262 -31.71 6.64 -0.28
C ALA A 262 -32.27 7.81 -1.11
N GLY A 263 -33.08 8.66 -0.47
CA GLY A 263 -33.50 9.95 -1.02
C GLY A 263 -32.32 10.92 -1.16
N GLU A 264 -32.41 11.78 -2.17
CA GLU A 264 -31.43 12.80 -2.48
C GLU A 264 -31.26 13.81 -1.34
N SER A 265 -30.11 13.81 -0.67
CA SER A 265 -29.65 14.94 0.13
C SER A 265 -28.37 15.52 -0.47
N ASN A 266 -28.41 16.82 -0.77
CA ASN A 266 -27.27 17.62 -1.18
C ASN A 266 -26.19 17.60 -0.08
N SER A 267 -25.13 16.83 -0.28
CA SER A 267 -23.91 16.88 0.54
C SER A 267 -22.71 17.11 -0.37
N GLU A 268 -21.84 18.03 0.03
CA GLU A 268 -20.56 18.31 -0.61
C GLU A 268 -19.81 17.00 -0.86
N LYS A 269 -19.18 16.85 -2.04
CA LYS A 269 -18.44 15.63 -2.40
C LYS A 269 -17.29 15.42 -1.40
N GLU A 270 -17.46 14.49 -0.47
CA GLU A 270 -16.39 14.11 0.46
C GLU A 270 -15.21 13.55 -0.34
N TYR A 271 -14.07 14.24 -0.24
CA TYR A 271 -12.86 13.92 -0.99
C TYR A 271 -11.98 13.01 -0.14
N ILE A 272 -11.61 11.83 -0.65
CA ILE A 272 -10.77 10.84 0.07
C ILE A 272 -9.48 11.47 0.63
N GLY A 273 -8.91 12.45 -0.07
CA GLY A 273 -7.71 13.18 0.36
C GLY A 273 -7.87 13.97 1.65
N GLN A 274 -9.10 14.29 2.08
CA GLN A 274 -9.37 14.92 3.38
C GLN A 274 -9.08 13.96 4.54
N TYR A 275 -9.34 12.66 4.35
CA TYR A 275 -9.15 11.68 5.41
C TYR A 275 -7.74 11.11 5.48
N PHE A 276 -6.94 11.16 4.41
CA PHE A 276 -5.70 10.37 4.35
C PHE A 276 -4.44 11.18 4.01
N ASN A 277 -4.36 12.44 4.42
CA ASN A 277 -3.13 13.23 4.31
C ASN A 277 -2.09 12.83 5.39
N VAL A 278 -1.54 11.61 5.28
CA VAL A 278 -0.44 11.07 6.11
C VAL A 278 0.75 10.81 5.19
N PRO A 279 2.00 11.16 5.55
CA PRO A 279 3.17 10.79 4.76
C PRO A 279 3.36 9.27 4.67
N ASP A 280 3.92 8.78 3.56
CA ASP A 280 4.27 7.37 3.39
C ASP A 280 3.05 6.42 3.46
N LEU A 281 1.88 6.84 2.95
CA LEU A 281 0.63 6.09 3.04
C LEU A 281 0.17 5.64 1.65
N TYR A 282 -0.32 4.40 1.58
CA TYR A 282 -1.07 3.86 0.45
C TYR A 282 -2.38 3.27 0.98
N VAL A 283 -3.51 3.73 0.47
CA VAL A 283 -4.83 3.23 0.85
C VAL A 283 -5.52 2.65 -0.37
N THR A 284 -6.06 1.45 -0.25
CA THR A 284 -6.94 0.85 -1.27
C THR A 284 -8.30 0.56 -0.67
N PHE A 285 -9.35 1.07 -1.31
CA PHE A 285 -10.73 0.82 -0.97
C PHE A 285 -11.31 -0.21 -1.93
N ALA A 286 -12.07 -1.17 -1.39
CA ALA A 286 -12.73 -2.19 -2.19
C ALA A 286 -13.69 -1.61 -3.23
N THR A 287 -14.27 -0.44 -2.94
CA THR A 287 -15.16 0.28 -3.84
C THR A 287 -14.87 1.78 -3.81
N VAL A 288 -15.23 2.49 -4.88
CA VAL A 288 -15.32 3.95 -4.94
C VAL A 288 -16.36 4.49 -3.94
N PRO A 289 -16.29 5.78 -3.53
CA PRO A 289 -17.33 6.43 -2.73
C PRO A 289 -18.73 6.20 -3.30
N GLU A 290 -19.72 6.01 -2.42
CA GLU A 290 -21.10 5.65 -2.76
C GLU A 290 -21.28 4.28 -3.43
N GLY A 291 -20.22 3.48 -3.57
CA GLY A 291 -20.29 2.15 -4.14
C GLY A 291 -20.53 1.03 -3.14
N ILE A 292 -20.89 -0.14 -3.69
CA ILE A 292 -21.22 -1.37 -2.96
C ILE A 292 -20.07 -2.35 -3.09
N ASN A 293 -19.78 -3.06 -2.00
CA ASN A 293 -18.79 -4.13 -1.97
C ASN A 293 -19.50 -5.50 -1.96
N TYR A 294 -19.22 -6.33 -2.97
CA TYR A 294 -19.89 -7.61 -3.19
C TYR A 294 -19.09 -8.80 -2.65
N ARG A 295 -19.81 -9.79 -2.13
CA ARG A 295 -19.22 -11.04 -1.61
C ARG A 295 -20.12 -12.23 -1.91
N THR A 296 -19.52 -13.40 -2.09
CA THR A 296 -20.23 -14.68 -2.02
C THR A 296 -19.81 -15.45 -0.76
N LYS A 297 -20.65 -16.38 -0.32
CA LYS A 297 -20.32 -17.21 0.84
C LYS A 297 -19.18 -18.19 0.52
N GLU A 298 -19.07 -18.58 -0.74
CA GLU A 298 -18.16 -19.61 -1.23
C GLU A 298 -16.76 -19.08 -1.52
N SER A 299 -16.65 -17.85 -2.04
CA SER A 299 -15.39 -17.29 -2.54
C SER A 299 -14.87 -16.06 -1.78
N GLY A 300 -15.62 -15.55 -0.79
CA GLY A 300 -15.25 -14.29 -0.14
C GLY A 300 -15.56 -13.06 -0.99
N THR A 301 -15.02 -11.91 -0.59
CA THR A 301 -15.25 -10.64 -1.28
C THR A 301 -14.56 -10.63 -2.64
N VAL A 302 -15.27 -10.17 -3.68
CA VAL A 302 -14.77 -10.06 -5.06
C VAL A 302 -13.48 -9.22 -5.12
N PHE A 303 -13.42 -8.12 -4.39
CA PHE A 303 -12.22 -7.29 -4.24
C PHE A 303 -11.02 -8.04 -3.64
N ILE A 304 -11.18 -8.74 -2.52
CA ILE A 304 -10.05 -9.45 -1.89
C ILE A 304 -9.57 -10.59 -2.78
N LYS A 305 -10.49 -11.35 -3.38
CA LYS A 305 -10.16 -12.39 -4.37
C LYS A 305 -9.32 -11.81 -5.53
N SER A 306 -9.75 -10.67 -6.09
CA SER A 306 -9.06 -10.00 -7.19
C SER A 306 -7.68 -9.49 -6.78
N LEU A 307 -7.58 -8.88 -5.59
CA LEU A 307 -6.32 -8.40 -5.03
C LEU A 307 -5.32 -9.54 -4.85
N ILE A 308 -5.76 -10.66 -4.28
CA ILE A 308 -4.92 -11.85 -4.09
C ILE A 308 -4.45 -12.38 -5.43
N SER A 309 -5.35 -12.61 -6.39
CA SER A 309 -5.02 -13.10 -7.74
C SER A 309 -3.93 -12.25 -8.41
N VAL A 310 -4.06 -10.93 -8.36
CA VAL A 310 -3.09 -10.00 -8.96
C VAL A 310 -1.76 -10.02 -8.20
N TYR A 311 -1.77 -10.02 -6.88
CA TYR A 311 -0.54 -10.03 -6.08
C TYR A 311 0.20 -11.37 -6.21
N GLU A 312 -0.51 -12.50 -6.27
CA GLU A 312 0.07 -13.83 -6.51
C GLU A 312 0.69 -13.95 -7.90
N THR A 313 0.01 -13.44 -8.93
CA THR A 313 0.54 -13.40 -10.31
C THR A 313 1.82 -12.59 -10.40
N ASN A 314 1.97 -11.57 -9.55
CA ASN A 314 3.12 -10.66 -9.51
C ASN A 314 4.06 -10.95 -8.32
N LYS A 315 3.96 -12.12 -7.67
CA LYS A 315 4.61 -12.37 -6.36
C LYS A 315 6.14 -12.27 -6.38
N ASP A 316 6.79 -12.48 -7.52
CA ASP A 316 8.24 -12.37 -7.65
C ASP A 316 8.72 -10.90 -7.54
N ARG A 317 7.84 -9.96 -7.92
CA ARG A 317 8.10 -8.52 -7.88
C ARG A 317 6.78 -7.72 -7.87
N CYS A 318 6.14 -7.69 -6.71
CA CYS A 318 4.83 -7.07 -6.53
C CYS A 318 4.97 -5.56 -6.19
N ASP A 319 5.01 -4.70 -7.20
CA ASP A 319 4.99 -3.23 -7.04
C ASP A 319 3.55 -2.74 -6.78
N ILE A 320 3.18 -2.58 -5.51
CA ILE A 320 1.79 -2.32 -5.10
C ILE A 320 1.20 -1.07 -5.75
N SER A 321 2.02 -0.05 -6.03
CA SER A 321 1.57 1.22 -6.58
C SER A 321 1.16 1.10 -8.05
N SER A 322 1.73 0.12 -8.76
CA SER A 322 1.54 -0.06 -10.20
C SER A 322 0.38 -1.03 -10.53
N LEU A 323 -0.12 -1.78 -9.54
CA LEU A 323 -1.09 -2.87 -9.76
C LEU A 323 -2.56 -2.44 -9.63
N SER A 324 -2.86 -1.16 -9.40
CA SER A 324 -4.24 -0.69 -9.21
C SER A 324 -5.13 -0.92 -10.44
N SER A 325 -4.60 -0.73 -11.65
CA SER A 325 -5.32 -1.02 -12.89
C SER A 325 -5.57 -2.51 -13.07
N ASP A 326 -4.61 -3.35 -12.66
CA ASP A 326 -4.70 -4.80 -12.79
C ASP A 326 -5.72 -5.36 -11.80
N ILE A 327 -5.74 -4.85 -10.56
CA ILE A 327 -6.79 -5.14 -9.58
C ILE A 327 -8.16 -4.77 -10.13
N ASN A 328 -8.32 -3.58 -10.72
CA ASN A 328 -9.59 -3.17 -11.31
C ASN A 328 -9.98 -4.01 -12.54
N SER A 329 -9.00 -4.44 -13.35
CA SER A 329 -9.23 -5.34 -14.48
C SER A 329 -9.75 -6.69 -14.00
N GLU A 330 -9.10 -7.27 -12.98
CA GLU A 330 -9.49 -8.56 -12.41
C GLU A 330 -10.84 -8.46 -11.68
N LEU A 331 -11.04 -7.40 -10.89
CA LEU A 331 -12.30 -7.11 -10.23
C LEU A 331 -13.47 -7.03 -11.22
N SER A 332 -13.27 -6.38 -12.38
CA SER A 332 -14.29 -6.31 -13.43
C SER A 332 -14.62 -7.69 -14.01
N LYS A 333 -13.64 -8.60 -14.15
CA LYS A 333 -13.89 -9.97 -14.61
C LYS A 333 -14.72 -10.75 -13.58
N GLU A 334 -14.30 -10.71 -12.32
CA GLU A 334 -14.99 -11.37 -11.21
C GLU A 334 -16.42 -10.86 -11.02
N CYS A 335 -16.63 -9.54 -11.17
CA CYS A 335 -17.96 -8.94 -11.11
C CYS A 335 -18.90 -9.41 -12.24
N LYS A 336 -18.36 -9.64 -13.45
CA LYS A 336 -19.16 -10.17 -14.57
C LYS A 336 -19.70 -11.57 -14.31
N GLU A 337 -18.96 -12.41 -13.57
CA GLU A 337 -19.42 -13.76 -13.21
C GLU A 337 -20.68 -13.73 -12.33
N ILE A 338 -20.83 -12.66 -11.53
CA ILE A 338 -21.98 -12.45 -10.64
C ILE A 338 -22.96 -11.40 -11.16
N ASN A 339 -22.78 -10.91 -12.39
CA ASN A 339 -23.61 -9.88 -13.04
C ASN A 339 -23.75 -8.58 -12.22
N MET A 340 -22.66 -8.15 -11.57
CA MET A 340 -22.57 -6.90 -10.81
C MET A 340 -21.51 -5.97 -11.42
N ASP A 341 -21.43 -4.73 -10.93
CA ASP A 341 -20.39 -3.77 -11.27
C ASP A 341 -19.75 -3.23 -9.98
N GLN A 342 -18.44 -3.38 -9.84
CA GLN A 342 -17.65 -2.82 -8.73
C GLN A 342 -16.34 -2.25 -9.27
N VAL A 343 -15.94 -1.09 -8.75
CA VAL A 343 -14.67 -0.44 -9.10
C VAL A 343 -13.95 -0.10 -7.80
N SER A 344 -12.73 -0.60 -7.63
CA SER A 344 -11.88 -0.26 -6.49
C SER A 344 -11.21 1.10 -6.71
N SER A 345 -10.79 1.74 -5.62
CA SER A 345 -10.05 3.00 -5.68
C SER A 345 -8.82 2.96 -4.80
N CYS A 346 -7.78 3.71 -5.18
CA CYS A 346 -6.56 3.84 -4.41
C CYS A 346 -6.16 5.29 -4.23
N TYR A 347 -5.51 5.60 -3.12
CA TYR A 347 -4.94 6.89 -2.80
C TYR A 347 -3.52 6.68 -2.24
N SER A 348 -2.57 7.51 -2.67
CA SER A 348 -1.16 7.35 -2.31
C SER A 348 -0.49 8.68 -2.00
N THR A 349 0.28 8.69 -0.92
CA THR A 349 1.27 9.72 -0.54
C THR A 349 2.66 9.09 -0.37
N LEU A 350 2.85 7.87 -0.87
CA LEU A 350 4.14 7.20 -0.86
C LEU A 350 5.17 8.07 -1.59
N LYS A 351 6.34 8.26 -0.96
CA LYS A 351 7.48 8.97 -1.56
C LYS A 351 8.30 8.06 -2.48
N ARG A 352 8.15 6.74 -2.34
CA ARG A 352 8.94 5.68 -3.00
C ARG A 352 8.02 4.50 -3.33
N LYS A 353 8.39 3.62 -4.26
CA LYS A 353 7.62 2.40 -4.53
C LYS A 353 7.73 1.42 -3.37
N VAL A 354 6.75 0.55 -3.19
CA VAL A 354 6.85 -0.60 -2.28
C VAL A 354 6.80 -1.85 -3.13
N ILE A 355 7.87 -2.63 -3.11
CA ILE A 355 7.98 -3.88 -3.86
C ILE A 355 7.99 -5.03 -2.85
N LEU A 356 6.94 -5.84 -2.85
CA LEU A 356 6.86 -7.08 -2.08
C LEU A 356 7.39 -8.23 -2.94
N ARG A 357 8.06 -9.20 -2.32
CA ARG A 357 8.58 -10.39 -3.02
C ARG A 357 8.31 -11.63 -2.19
N ALA A 358 7.74 -12.64 -2.81
CA ALA A 358 7.62 -13.94 -2.19
C ALA A 358 9.01 -14.54 -2.03
N THR A 359 9.26 -15.22 -0.91
CA THR A 359 10.44 -16.08 -0.79
C THR A 359 10.00 -17.52 -0.89
N ASP A 360 10.69 -18.27 -1.74
CA ASP A 360 10.53 -19.73 -1.89
C ASP A 360 10.72 -20.49 -0.58
#